data_AF-A0A2W1JGX8-F1
#
_entry.id   AF-A0A2W1JGX8-F1
#
_cell.length_a   1.000
_cell.length_b   1.000
_cell.length_c   1.000
_cell.angle_alpha   90.00
_cell.angle_beta   90.00
_cell.angle_gamma   90.00
#
_symmetry.space_group_name_H-M   'P 1'
#
loop_
_entity.id
_entity.type
_entity.pdbx_description
1 polymer ?
#
loop_
_entity_poly.entity_id
_entity_poly.type
_entity_poly.pdbx_seq_one_letter_code
_entity_poly.pdbx_strand_id
1 'polypeptide(L)'
;MGLFDQIVSAIDNPNLQASTGQLGGILNTVQSLSNAQGANPESTQTAVGVVGKHVRSALKSQPSGGQAQALVDQYSGTGTNPEAVNTLFSEGQQQQMVQEISQRTGLDSKAIAGMLPMLVPLVLNLLNSGSQSKDPRQGGNPVLNSFLDSNGDGDVDVSDAMRMAGQFLSKR
;
A
#
# COMPACT_ATOMS: atom_id res chain seq x y z
N MET A 1 -9.50 5.06 -14.16
CA MET A 1 -9.23 6.02 -13.07
C MET A 1 -8.26 5.30 -12.16
N GLY A 2 -7.07 5.85 -12.00
CA GLY A 2 -5.98 5.16 -11.30
C GLY A 2 -6.12 5.25 -9.79
N LEU A 3 -5.46 4.34 -9.07
CA LEU A 3 -5.46 4.31 -7.59
C LEU A 3 -5.20 5.67 -6.94
N PHE A 4 -4.29 6.45 -7.51
CA PHE A 4 -3.98 7.79 -7.03
C PHE A 4 -5.12 8.79 -7.21
N ASP A 5 -5.85 8.73 -8.32
CA ASP A 5 -7.01 9.58 -8.56
C ASP A 5 -8.14 9.28 -7.55
N GLN A 6 -8.29 8.00 -7.20
CA GLN A 6 -9.21 7.54 -6.15
C GLN A 6 -8.78 8.04 -4.76
N ILE A 7 -7.48 8.06 -4.47
CA ILE A 7 -6.95 8.59 -3.21
C ILE A 7 -7.14 10.12 -3.14
N VAL A 8 -6.84 10.85 -4.22
CA VAL A 8 -7.06 12.31 -4.29
C VAL A 8 -8.55 12.63 -4.11
N SER A 9 -9.41 11.91 -4.84
CA SER A 9 -10.87 12.01 -4.69
C SER A 9 -11.33 11.66 -3.28
N ALA A 10 -10.62 10.75 -2.59
CA ALA A 10 -10.92 10.39 -1.22
C ALA A 10 -10.54 11.49 -0.22
N ILE A 11 -9.42 12.19 -0.43
CA ILE A 11 -9.02 13.34 0.39
C ILE A 11 -10.02 14.49 0.24
N ASP A 12 -10.50 14.73 -0.98
CA ASP A 12 -11.51 15.75 -1.25
C ASP A 12 -12.90 15.36 -0.70
N ASN A 13 -13.10 14.10 -0.28
CA ASN A 13 -14.34 13.62 0.29
C ASN A 13 -14.28 13.56 1.82
N PRO A 14 -14.95 14.48 2.55
CA PRO A 14 -14.90 14.52 4.01
C PRO A 14 -15.57 13.32 4.69
N ASN A 15 -16.27 12.45 3.93
CA ASN A 15 -16.85 11.23 4.46
C ASN A 15 -15.86 10.06 4.50
N LEU A 16 -14.68 10.18 3.87
CA LEU A 16 -13.64 9.17 3.81
C LEU A 16 -12.50 9.46 4.80
N GLN A 17 -11.73 8.45 5.16
CA GLN A 17 -10.63 8.56 6.13
C GLN A 17 -9.36 9.21 5.54
N ALA A 18 -9.28 9.30 4.22
CA ALA A 18 -8.16 9.89 3.51
C ALA A 18 -7.91 11.32 3.97
N SER A 19 -6.66 11.59 4.32
CA SER A 19 -6.22 12.94 4.65
C SER A 19 -4.82 13.20 4.09
N THR A 20 -4.54 14.48 3.81
CA THR A 20 -3.20 14.94 3.40
C THR A 20 -2.14 14.59 4.44
N GLY A 21 -2.50 14.60 5.73
CA GLY A 21 -1.63 14.17 6.83
C GLY A 21 -1.28 12.68 6.78
N GLN A 22 -2.26 11.82 6.47
CA GLN A 22 -2.03 10.37 6.33
C GLN A 22 -1.10 10.05 5.16
N LEU A 23 -1.30 10.71 4.02
CA LEU A 23 -0.38 10.59 2.88
C LEU A 23 1.02 11.11 3.20
N GLY A 24 1.13 12.25 3.87
CA GLY A 24 2.41 12.78 4.34
C GLY A 24 3.13 11.78 5.26
N GLY A 25 2.40 11.12 6.16
CA GLY A 25 2.93 10.05 7.02
C GLY A 25 3.46 8.87 6.21
N ILE A 26 2.69 8.39 5.22
CA ILE A 26 3.11 7.30 4.32
C ILE A 26 4.39 7.67 3.56
N LEU A 27 4.44 8.86 2.96
CA LEU A 27 5.61 9.34 2.22
C LEU A 27 6.83 9.47 3.13
N ASN A 28 6.67 9.99 4.35
CA ASN A 28 7.74 10.08 5.34
C ASN A 28 8.25 8.71 5.78
N THR A 29 7.37 7.72 5.95
CA THR A 29 7.77 6.34 6.28
C THR A 29 8.54 5.71 5.13
N VAL A 30 8.09 5.87 3.88
CA VAL A 30 8.80 5.39 2.69
C VAL A 30 10.20 6.02 2.58
N GLN A 31 10.29 7.33 2.80
CA GLN A 31 11.57 8.06 2.80
C GLN A 31 12.49 7.63 3.96
N SER A 32 11.92 7.38 5.14
CA SER A 32 12.66 6.88 6.29
C SER A 32 13.19 5.48 6.04
N LEU A 33 12.40 4.64 5.38
CA LEU A 33 12.75 3.27 5.05
C LEU A 33 13.87 3.19 4.01
N SER A 34 13.84 4.07 2.99
CA SER A 34 14.94 4.21 2.04
C SER A 34 16.24 4.61 2.76
N ASN A 35 16.15 5.56 3.70
CA ASN A 35 17.30 6.02 4.47
C ASN A 35 17.82 4.97 5.48
N ALA A 36 16.93 4.20 6.12
CA ALA A 36 17.27 3.30 7.22
C ALA A 36 17.89 1.96 6.75
N GLN A 37 17.52 1.48 5.56
CA GLN A 37 17.95 0.17 5.06
C GLN A 37 18.98 0.26 3.91
N GLY A 38 19.47 1.46 3.59
CA GLY A 38 20.35 1.68 2.44
C GLY A 38 19.66 1.39 1.11
N ALA A 39 18.33 1.34 1.09
CA ALA A 39 17.53 1.11 -0.10
C ALA A 39 17.38 2.45 -0.85
N ASN A 40 17.69 2.47 -2.14
CA ASN A 40 17.38 3.63 -2.95
C ASN A 40 15.84 3.76 -3.16
N PRO A 41 15.32 4.96 -3.48
CA PRO A 41 13.89 5.17 -3.70
C PRO A 41 13.28 4.22 -4.74
N GLU A 42 14.02 3.87 -5.80
CA GLU A 42 13.62 2.88 -6.80
C GLU A 42 13.42 1.47 -6.21
N SER A 43 14.33 1.02 -5.34
CA SER A 43 14.19 -0.27 -4.67
C SER A 43 13.00 -0.28 -3.72
N THR A 44 12.79 0.81 -2.98
CA THR A 44 11.63 0.91 -2.09
C THR A 44 10.32 0.97 -2.88
N GLN A 45 10.25 1.70 -4.00
CA GLN A 45 9.09 1.71 -4.88
C GLN A 45 8.80 0.31 -5.44
N THR A 46 9.84 -0.40 -5.87
CA THR A 46 9.73 -1.78 -6.33
C THR A 46 9.23 -2.70 -5.21
N ALA A 47 9.79 -2.58 -4.01
CA ALA A 47 9.36 -3.34 -2.84
C ALA A 47 7.89 -3.07 -2.50
N VAL A 48 7.47 -1.80 -2.47
CA VAL A 48 6.08 -1.39 -2.24
C VAL A 48 5.17 -1.95 -3.34
N GLY A 49 5.59 -1.91 -4.61
CA GLY A 49 4.80 -2.45 -5.73
C GLY A 49 4.61 -3.97 -5.64
N VAL A 50 5.68 -4.71 -5.36
CA VAL A 50 5.62 -6.17 -5.16
C VAL A 50 4.77 -6.50 -3.94
N VAL A 51 5.01 -5.86 -2.79
CA VAL A 51 4.19 -6.05 -1.57
C VAL A 51 2.74 -5.73 -1.86
N GLY A 52 2.45 -4.62 -2.55
CA GLY A 52 1.09 -4.23 -2.94
C GLY A 52 0.41 -5.30 -3.78
N LYS A 53 1.10 -5.86 -4.78
CA LYS A 53 0.58 -6.96 -5.60
C LYS A 53 0.23 -8.19 -4.76
N HIS A 54 1.10 -8.57 -3.82
CA HIS A 54 0.85 -9.70 -2.93
C HIS A 54 -0.30 -9.40 -1.96
N VAL A 55 -0.32 -8.22 -1.31
CA VAL A 55 -1.42 -7.76 -0.43
C VAL A 55 -2.74 -7.84 -1.18
N ARG A 56 -2.77 -7.35 -2.42
CA ARG A 56 -3.95 -7.43 -3.26
C ARG A 56 -4.39 -8.87 -3.51
N SER A 57 -3.46 -9.76 -3.87
CA SER A 57 -3.79 -11.16 -4.10
C SER A 57 -4.37 -11.82 -2.83
N ALA A 58 -3.80 -11.50 -1.66
CA ALA A 58 -4.30 -11.98 -0.38
C ALA A 58 -5.71 -11.44 -0.07
N LEU A 59 -5.95 -10.14 -0.26
CA LEU A 59 -7.26 -9.52 -0.05
C LEU A 59 -8.30 -10.03 -1.06
N LYS A 60 -7.92 -10.24 -2.33
CA LYS A 60 -8.80 -10.79 -3.37
C LYS A 60 -9.12 -12.28 -3.15
N SER A 61 -8.24 -13.00 -2.48
CA SER A 61 -8.51 -14.40 -2.08
C SER A 61 -9.53 -14.52 -0.95
N GLN A 62 -9.87 -13.42 -0.27
CA GLN A 62 -10.91 -13.44 0.76
C GLN A 62 -12.28 -13.63 0.10
N PRO A 63 -13.09 -14.61 0.57
CA PRO A 63 -14.36 -14.99 -0.06
C PRO A 63 -15.44 -13.90 0.00
N SER A 64 -15.28 -12.87 0.83
CA SER A 64 -16.20 -11.74 0.96
C SER A 64 -15.44 -10.42 0.93
N GLY A 65 -15.85 -9.48 0.07
CA GLY A 65 -15.23 -8.14 -0.01
C GLY A 65 -15.20 -7.36 1.32
N GLY A 66 -16.13 -7.65 2.24
CA GLY A 66 -16.14 -7.09 3.60
C GLY A 66 -15.02 -7.61 4.52
N GLN A 67 -14.46 -8.79 4.28
CA GLN A 67 -13.33 -9.32 5.05
C GLN A 67 -12.02 -8.63 4.68
N ALA A 68 -11.83 -8.31 3.39
CA ALA A 68 -10.71 -7.50 2.93
C ALA A 68 -10.72 -6.11 3.61
N GLN A 69 -11.89 -5.48 3.71
CA GLN A 69 -12.05 -4.21 4.42
C GLN A 69 -11.71 -4.34 5.90
N ALA A 70 -12.19 -5.39 6.59
CA ALA A 70 -11.89 -5.62 8.00
C ALA A 70 -10.39 -5.81 8.26
N LEU A 71 -9.67 -6.52 7.37
CA LEU A 71 -8.22 -6.67 7.46
C LEU A 71 -7.50 -5.34 7.27
N VAL A 72 -7.93 -4.55 6.29
CA VAL A 72 -7.40 -3.20 6.05
C VAL A 72 -7.62 -2.30 7.26
N ASP A 73 -8.83 -2.26 7.81
CA ASP A 73 -9.15 -1.44 8.98
C ASP A 73 -8.36 -1.90 10.22
N GLN A 74 -8.16 -3.22 10.41
CA GLN A 74 -7.48 -3.78 11.57
C GLN A 74 -5.95 -3.61 11.55
N TYR A 75 -5.34 -3.73 10.36
CA TYR A 75 -3.88 -3.79 10.21
C TYR A 75 -3.28 -2.57 9.50
N SER A 76 -4.09 -1.58 9.11
CA SER A 76 -3.60 -0.32 8.57
C SER A 76 -2.82 0.49 9.61
N GLY A 77 -1.72 1.09 9.17
CA GLY A 77 -0.97 2.04 9.99
C GLY A 77 0.37 2.41 9.37
N THR A 78 1.08 3.32 10.02
CA THR A 78 2.45 3.71 9.65
C THR A 78 3.52 3.05 10.53
N GLY A 79 3.09 2.20 11.49
CA GLY A 79 3.96 1.48 12.40
C GLY A 79 4.31 0.07 11.90
N THR A 80 5.38 -0.48 12.46
CA THR A 80 5.81 -1.86 12.23
C THR A 80 4.78 -2.83 12.81
N ASN A 81 4.16 -3.66 11.97
CA ASN A 81 3.22 -4.69 12.39
C ASN A 81 3.53 -6.03 11.71
N PRO A 82 4.28 -6.93 12.38
CA PRO A 82 4.58 -8.26 11.84
C PRO A 82 3.36 -9.20 11.83
N GLU A 83 2.37 -8.97 12.68
CA GLU A 83 1.13 -9.77 12.70
C GLU A 83 0.33 -9.56 11.41
N ALA A 84 0.33 -8.33 10.86
CA ALA A 84 -0.28 -8.03 9.56
C ALA A 84 0.33 -8.88 8.43
N VAL A 85 1.66 -9.04 8.44
CA VAL A 85 2.38 -9.87 7.45
C VAL A 85 1.99 -11.33 7.59
N ASN A 86 2.02 -11.86 8.82
CA ASN A 86 1.71 -13.27 9.08
C ASN A 86 0.24 -13.62 8.83
N THR A 87 -0.66 -12.65 8.99
CA THR A 87 -2.10 -12.84 8.74
C THR A 87 -2.41 -12.84 7.24
N LEU A 88 -1.75 -11.97 6.47
CA LEU A 88 -1.98 -11.85 5.03
C LEU A 88 -1.17 -12.86 4.21
N PHE A 89 0.00 -13.27 4.72
CA PHE A 89 0.96 -14.07 3.98
C PHE A 89 1.44 -15.27 4.78
N SER A 90 1.32 -16.45 4.18
CA SER A 90 2.02 -17.65 4.63
C SER A 90 3.54 -17.47 4.55
N GLU A 91 4.30 -18.23 5.34
CA GLU A 91 5.78 -18.19 5.31
C GLU A 91 6.35 -18.39 3.90
N GLY A 92 5.74 -19.26 3.09
CA GLY A 92 6.12 -19.47 1.70
C GLY A 92 5.91 -18.23 0.82
N GLN A 93 4.81 -17.51 0.99
CA GLN A 93 4.55 -16.26 0.26
C GLN A 93 5.52 -15.15 0.69
N GLN A 94 5.84 -15.07 1.99
CA GLN A 94 6.83 -14.12 2.48
C GLN A 94 8.19 -14.36 1.84
N GLN A 95 8.63 -15.62 1.76
CA GLN A 95 9.89 -15.99 1.10
C GLN A 95 9.88 -15.68 -0.41
N GLN A 96 8.78 -15.97 -1.10
CA GLN A 96 8.63 -15.65 -2.53
C GLN A 96 8.70 -14.13 -2.77
N MET A 97 8.03 -13.35 -1.93
CA MET A 97 8.03 -11.89 -2.01
C MET A 97 9.43 -11.33 -1.75
N VAL A 98 10.12 -11.84 -0.73
CA VAL A 98 11.51 -11.47 -0.42
C VAL A 98 12.44 -11.78 -1.60
N GLN A 99 12.30 -12.95 -2.22
CA GLN A 99 13.10 -13.32 -3.39
C GLN A 99 12.78 -12.44 -4.61
N GLU A 100 11.50 -12.15 -4.88
CA GLU A 100 11.09 -11.30 -6.00
C GLU A 100 11.63 -9.86 -5.84
N ILE A 101 11.51 -9.30 -4.64
CA ILE A 101 12.06 -7.97 -4.33
C ILE A 101 13.59 -8.00 -4.44
N SER A 102 14.25 -9.01 -3.87
CA SER A 102 15.71 -9.12 -3.92
C SER A 102 16.23 -9.19 -5.35
N GLN A 103 15.57 -9.97 -6.22
CA GLN A 103 15.95 -10.08 -7.63
C GLN A 103 15.77 -8.77 -8.41
N ARG A 104 14.73 -7.98 -8.10
CA ARG A 104 14.46 -6.72 -8.80
C ARG A 104 15.26 -5.54 -8.26
N THR A 105 15.55 -5.53 -6.96
CA THR A 105 16.18 -4.39 -6.26
C THR A 105 17.67 -4.59 -6.01
N GLY A 106 18.15 -5.84 -6.03
CA GLY A 106 19.49 -6.20 -5.59
C GLY A 106 19.68 -6.13 -4.07
N LEU A 107 18.62 -5.86 -3.28
CA LEU A 107 18.69 -5.83 -1.82
C LEU A 107 18.82 -7.24 -1.25
N ASP A 108 19.50 -7.32 -0.09
CA ASP A 108 19.62 -8.57 0.65
C ASP A 108 18.25 -9.02 1.20
N SER A 109 17.98 -10.31 1.12
CA SER A 109 16.74 -10.93 1.61
C SER A 109 16.45 -10.59 3.09
N LYS A 110 17.48 -10.45 3.92
CA LYS A 110 17.35 -10.10 5.34
C LYS A 110 16.94 -8.64 5.53
N ALA A 111 17.43 -7.74 4.68
CA ALA A 111 17.00 -6.35 4.67
C ALA A 111 15.50 -6.28 4.34
N ILE A 112 15.10 -6.90 3.22
CA ILE A 112 13.71 -6.93 2.76
C ILE A 112 12.78 -7.53 3.81
N ALA A 113 13.17 -8.66 4.41
CA ALA A 113 12.38 -9.28 5.48
C ALA A 113 12.19 -8.33 6.69
N GLY A 114 13.15 -7.47 6.99
CA GLY A 114 13.02 -6.40 7.99
C GLY A 114 12.14 -5.23 7.55
N MET A 115 11.93 -5.03 6.24
CA MET A 115 11.06 -3.98 5.69
C MET A 115 9.59 -4.41 5.64
N LEU A 116 9.31 -5.70 5.41
CA LEU A 116 7.95 -6.21 5.23
C LEU A 116 6.96 -5.78 6.33
N PRO A 117 7.32 -5.85 7.63
CA PRO A 117 6.40 -5.46 8.70
C PRO A 117 6.08 -3.97 8.71
N MET A 118 6.85 -3.11 8.04
CA MET A 118 6.52 -1.69 7.85
C MET A 118 5.79 -1.44 6.51
N LEU A 119 6.17 -2.17 5.46
CA LEU A 119 5.59 -2.01 4.13
C LEU A 119 4.15 -2.49 4.05
N VAL A 120 3.84 -3.64 4.66
CA VAL A 120 2.49 -4.23 4.61
C VAL A 120 1.44 -3.31 5.26
N PRO A 121 1.63 -2.83 6.51
CA PRO A 121 0.66 -1.91 7.14
C PRO A 121 0.53 -0.60 6.40
N LEU A 122 1.60 -0.13 5.76
CA LEU A 122 1.62 1.11 4.99
C LEU A 122 0.78 1.00 3.72
N VAL A 123 0.87 -0.13 2.99
CA VAL A 123 -0.03 -0.42 1.87
C VAL A 123 -1.47 -0.50 2.36
N LEU A 124 -1.73 -1.22 3.47
CA LEU A 124 -3.08 -1.29 4.04
C LEU A 124 -3.59 0.08 4.48
N ASN A 125 -2.74 0.95 5.02
CA ASN A 125 -3.08 2.32 5.39
C ASN A 125 -3.48 3.16 4.18
N LEU A 126 -2.81 2.96 3.05
CA LEU A 126 -3.20 3.59 1.80
C LEU A 126 -4.60 3.12 1.38
N LEU A 127 -4.91 1.83 1.51
CA LEU A 127 -6.23 1.29 1.19
C LEU A 127 -7.31 1.77 2.18
N ASN A 128 -6.95 1.94 3.45
CA ASN A 128 -7.85 2.44 4.48
C ASN A 128 -8.26 3.90 4.24
N SER A 129 -7.49 4.66 3.44
CA SER A 129 -7.86 6.04 3.08
C SER A 129 -9.23 6.14 2.40
N GLY A 130 -9.63 5.14 1.61
CA GLY A 130 -10.97 5.09 1.02
C GLY A 130 -12.04 4.53 1.96
N SER A 131 -11.71 4.17 3.19
CA SER A 131 -12.69 3.70 4.17
C SER A 131 -13.56 4.86 4.65
N GLN A 132 -14.82 4.58 4.99
CA GLN A 132 -15.75 5.59 5.46
C GLN A 132 -15.47 5.95 6.93
N SER A 133 -15.32 7.25 7.20
CA SER A 133 -15.00 7.76 8.55
C SER A 133 -16.12 7.55 9.57
N LYS A 134 -17.38 7.46 9.12
CA LYS A 134 -18.55 7.31 10.01
C LYS A 134 -19.11 5.90 10.08
N ASP A 135 -19.00 5.12 9.00
CA ASP A 135 -19.52 3.76 8.96
C ASP A 135 -18.75 2.88 7.95
N PRO A 136 -17.62 2.28 8.36
CA PRO A 136 -16.76 1.45 7.50
C PRO A 136 -17.47 0.21 6.93
N ARG A 137 -18.60 -0.21 7.53
CA ARG A 137 -19.32 -1.44 7.18
C ARG A 137 -20.48 -1.20 6.22
N GLN A 138 -21.01 0.02 6.14
CA GLN A 138 -22.18 0.34 5.31
C GLN A 138 -21.85 1.03 4.00
N GLY A 139 -20.64 1.55 3.83
CA GLY A 139 -20.26 2.11 2.54
C GLY A 139 -18.94 1.58 2.01
N GLY A 140 -18.93 1.42 0.69
CA GLY A 140 -17.85 0.78 -0.02
C GLY A 140 -16.60 1.63 0.03
N ASN A 141 -15.45 0.96 0.09
CA ASN A 141 -14.16 1.62 -0.01
C ASN A 141 -13.75 1.73 -1.49
N PRO A 142 -13.88 2.89 -2.14
CA PRO A 142 -13.54 3.04 -3.56
C PRO A 142 -12.06 2.81 -3.83
N VAL A 143 -11.17 3.11 -2.87
CA VAL A 143 -9.73 2.89 -2.99
C VAL A 143 -9.43 1.39 -2.96
N LEU A 144 -9.96 0.66 -1.99
CA LEU A 144 -9.83 -0.81 -1.92
C LEU A 144 -10.49 -1.47 -3.14
N ASN A 145 -11.67 -1.02 -3.56
CA ASN A 145 -12.37 -1.61 -4.70
C ASN A 145 -11.59 -1.40 -6.00
N SER A 146 -11.09 -0.18 -6.25
CA SER A 146 -10.21 0.11 -7.38
C SER A 146 -8.91 -0.70 -7.29
N PHE A 147 -8.35 -0.86 -6.09
CA PHE A 147 -7.15 -1.67 -5.87
C PHE A 147 -7.38 -3.14 -6.22
N LEU A 148 -8.49 -3.72 -5.79
CA LEU A 148 -8.85 -5.11 -6.08
C LEU A 148 -9.20 -5.32 -7.56
N ASP A 149 -9.82 -4.33 -8.20
CA ASP A 149 -10.30 -4.38 -9.59
C ASP A 149 -9.19 -4.17 -10.63
N SER A 150 -8.16 -3.38 -10.35
CA SER A 150 -7.10 -2.95 -11.31
C SER A 150 -6.20 -4.08 -11.84
N ASN A 151 -6.70 -5.11 -12.52
CA ASN A 151 -6.10 -6.25 -13.29
C ASN A 151 -4.60 -6.71 -13.19
N GLY A 152 -3.71 -6.14 -12.38
CA GLY A 152 -2.53 -6.80 -11.84
C GLY A 152 -1.27 -6.66 -12.70
N ASP A 153 -1.25 -5.70 -13.61
CA ASP A 153 -0.09 -5.41 -14.45
C ASP A 153 0.90 -4.44 -13.79
N GLY A 154 0.51 -3.70 -12.76
CA GLY A 154 1.43 -2.89 -11.94
C GLY A 154 2.05 -1.69 -12.66
N ASP A 155 1.76 -1.50 -13.95
CA ASP A 155 2.40 -0.51 -14.81
C ASP A 155 1.56 0.75 -15.05
N VAL A 156 0.26 0.74 -14.75
CA VAL A 156 -0.64 1.79 -15.29
C VAL A 156 -0.92 2.96 -14.34
N ASP A 157 -0.75 2.85 -13.02
CA ASP A 157 -1.23 3.93 -12.13
C ASP A 157 -0.18 4.57 -11.22
N VAL A 158 0.85 3.87 -10.76
CA VAL A 158 1.78 4.44 -9.76
C VAL A 158 2.81 5.38 -10.42
N SER A 159 3.33 4.99 -11.58
CA SER A 159 4.31 5.75 -12.37
C SER A 159 3.71 7.07 -12.89
N ASP A 160 2.47 7.02 -13.38
CA ASP A 160 1.74 8.19 -13.88
C ASP A 160 1.20 9.06 -12.73
N ALA A 161 0.76 8.45 -11.62
CA ALA A 161 0.42 9.18 -10.40
C ALA A 161 1.58 10.00 -9.85
N MET A 162 2.78 9.42 -9.77
CA MET A 162 3.97 10.09 -9.27
C MET A 162 4.40 11.25 -10.19
N ARG A 163 4.27 11.07 -11.51
CA ARG A 163 4.50 12.14 -12.50
C ARG A 163 3.49 13.27 -12.35
N MET A 164 2.21 12.96 -12.18
CA MET A 164 1.16 13.97 -11.99
C MET A 164 1.28 14.68 -10.63
N ALA A 165 1.60 13.95 -9.56
CA ALA A 165 1.87 14.52 -8.24
C ALA A 165 3.04 15.51 -8.27
N GLY A 166 4.13 15.15 -8.96
CA GLY A 166 5.27 16.04 -9.18
C GLY A 166 4.90 17.31 -9.94
N GLN A 167 4.05 17.20 -10.97
CA GLN A 167 3.54 18.37 -11.71
C GLN A 167 2.57 19.22 -10.88
N PHE A 168 1.74 18.61 -10.04
CA PHE A 168 0.78 19.31 -9.19
C PHE A 168 1.49 20.09 -8.06
N LEU A 169 2.52 19.50 -7.47
CA LEU A 169 3.38 20.16 -6.47
C LEU A 169 4.25 21.26 -7.08
N SER A 170 4.65 21.13 -8.35
CA SER A 170 5.42 22.18 -9.06
C SER A 170 4.55 23.36 -9.50
N LYS A 171 3.22 23.21 -9.52
CA LYS A 171 2.25 24.24 -9.93
C LYS A 171 1.63 25.01 -8.76
N ARG A 172 2.08 24.76 -7.53
CA ARG A 172 1.61 25.44 -6.32
C ARG A 172 2.71 26.26 -5.68
#